data_AF-Q7NKE1-F1
#
_entry.id   AF-Q7NKE1-F1
#
_cell.length_a   1.000
_cell.length_b   1.000
_cell.length_c   1.000
_cell.angle_alpha   90.00
_cell.angle_beta   90.00
_cell.angle_gamma   90.00
#
_symmetry.space_group_name_H-M   'P 1'
#
loop_
_entity.id
_entity.type
_entity.pdbx_description
1 polymer ?
#
loop_
_entity_poly.entity_id
_entity_poly.type
_entity_poly.pdbx_seq_one_letter_code
_entity_poly.pdbx_strand_id
1 'polypeptide(L)'
;MPPAHVPSVEHVPGTPAAVLPEARVIVQRKGDPAERIRAVGLDPQQLVEDAYTRLEIRERWYFFVRFPRCFVGSEAVLWLTRHYSIPKEIAVMLGNDLIEMSVFHHVLDNWDFRDDYLFYRFYRDEKNSVGAPYTREQALAVLMQLKVPQLDSLVVQFYQAVTIQDHRVGLRLFRRCFVGKDAACWFRRRFNFERSQAIALGNALISLRVFHHVLDSANFEDGEVFYRFYDDEYSTDVLTPQQVYRRAWQTIQSYGIADIDTFIAQCKRAPSLGLKERVYGSVYYPECFAGFDAVSLWSDLLQITRPEAVALGNYLLDLGRLYHVEGRWGFQDAYLLYRFTSPEQIDRVAQPAEDM
;
A
#
# COMPACT_ATOMS: atom_id res chain seq x y z
N MET A 1 -18.42 75.71 -28.54
CA MET A 1 -18.27 74.27 -28.82
C MET A 1 -17.81 73.59 -27.54
N PRO A 2 -18.64 72.73 -26.91
CA PRO A 2 -18.22 71.94 -25.75
C PRO A 2 -17.50 70.65 -26.22
N PRO A 3 -16.65 70.03 -25.38
CA PRO A 3 -15.94 68.80 -25.75
C PRO A 3 -16.87 67.57 -25.68
N ALA A 4 -16.55 66.61 -26.53
CA ALA A 4 -17.33 65.40 -26.80
C ALA A 4 -17.47 64.48 -25.58
N HIS A 5 -18.69 63.96 -25.40
CA HIS A 5 -19.06 62.94 -24.42
C HIS A 5 -18.43 61.59 -24.81
N VAL A 6 -17.56 61.04 -23.98
CA VAL A 6 -17.10 59.65 -24.08
C VAL A 6 -18.16 58.75 -23.41
N PRO A 7 -18.61 57.64 -24.03
CA PRO A 7 -19.61 56.78 -23.42
C PRO A 7 -18.98 55.90 -22.33
N SER A 8 -19.69 55.81 -21.21
CA SER A 8 -19.35 54.97 -20.06
C SER A 8 -19.38 53.49 -20.47
N VAL A 9 -18.26 52.79 -20.24
CA VAL A 9 -18.19 51.33 -20.39
C VAL A 9 -19.00 50.69 -19.26
N GLU A 10 -20.09 50.01 -19.60
CA GLU A 10 -20.86 49.19 -18.68
C GLU A 10 -19.95 48.10 -18.08
N HIS A 11 -19.82 48.13 -16.76
CA HIS A 11 -19.15 47.09 -16.00
C HIS A 11 -20.09 45.88 -15.93
N VAL A 12 -19.89 44.91 -16.83
CA VAL A 12 -20.50 43.58 -16.68
C VAL A 12 -19.92 42.98 -15.40
N PRO A 13 -20.73 42.62 -14.38
CA PRO A 13 -20.20 41.99 -13.19
C PRO A 13 -19.67 40.62 -13.60
N GLY A 14 -18.34 40.51 -13.65
CA GLY A 14 -17.67 39.23 -13.78
C GLY A 14 -18.13 38.32 -12.65
N THR A 15 -18.56 37.12 -13.01
CA THR A 15 -18.81 36.01 -12.10
C THR A 15 -17.64 35.93 -11.11
N PRO A 16 -17.88 35.85 -9.79
CA PRO A 16 -16.77 35.77 -8.85
C PRO A 16 -15.99 34.48 -9.15
N ALA A 17 -14.70 34.62 -9.46
CA ALA A 17 -13.78 33.49 -9.48
C ALA A 17 -13.92 32.78 -8.12
N ALA A 18 -14.31 31.51 -8.16
CA ALA A 18 -14.45 30.71 -6.96
C ALA A 18 -13.13 30.76 -6.19
N VAL A 19 -13.12 31.46 -5.06
CA VAL A 19 -11.98 31.51 -4.17
C VAL A 19 -11.80 30.09 -3.66
N LEU A 20 -10.79 29.39 -4.18
CA LEU A 20 -10.40 28.08 -3.71
C LEU A 20 -10.24 28.14 -2.18
N PRO A 21 -10.89 27.26 -1.40
CA PRO A 21 -10.70 27.23 0.03
C PRO A 21 -9.21 27.11 0.36
N GLU A 22 -8.77 27.73 1.47
CA GLU A 22 -7.36 27.71 1.88
C GLU A 22 -6.80 26.28 1.78
N ALA A 23 -5.65 26.11 1.12
CA ALA A 23 -5.08 24.80 0.77
C ALA A 23 -4.98 23.83 1.97
N ARG A 24 -4.87 24.36 3.20
CA ARG A 24 -4.88 23.58 4.45
C ARG A 24 -6.19 22.82 4.73
N VAL A 25 -7.33 23.31 4.25
CA VAL A 25 -8.65 22.69 4.50
C VAL A 25 -8.93 21.55 3.51
N ILE A 26 -8.40 21.62 2.29
CA ILE A 26 -8.62 20.60 1.24
C ILE A 26 -7.75 19.35 1.49
N VAL A 27 -6.51 19.54 1.96
CA VAL A 27 -5.54 18.47 2.25
C VAL A 27 -5.98 17.53 3.40
N GLN A 28 -7.04 17.88 4.15
CA GLN A 28 -7.50 17.16 5.34
C GLN A 28 -8.75 16.27 5.13
N ARG A 29 -9.32 16.19 3.92
CA ARG A 29 -10.52 15.35 3.69
C ARG A 29 -10.15 13.88 3.50
N LYS A 30 -10.45 13.02 4.49
CA LYS A 30 -10.69 11.58 4.25
C LYS A 30 -11.94 11.44 3.34
N GLY A 31 -11.87 10.65 2.27
CA GLY A 31 -12.99 10.48 1.31
C GLY A 31 -12.52 9.95 -0.05
N ASP A 32 -13.42 9.78 -1.02
CA ASP A 32 -13.10 9.32 -2.39
C ASP A 32 -12.16 10.32 -3.10
N PRO A 33 -11.02 9.89 -3.67
CA PRO A 33 -10.11 10.77 -4.42
C PRO A 33 -10.81 11.52 -5.57
N ALA A 34 -11.81 10.92 -6.23
CA ALA A 34 -12.56 11.60 -7.28
C ALA A 34 -13.40 12.78 -6.72
N GLU A 35 -13.92 12.66 -5.50
CA GLU A 35 -14.61 13.77 -4.82
C GLU A 35 -13.66 14.88 -4.38
N ARG A 36 -12.42 14.54 -3.99
CA ARG A 36 -11.39 15.55 -3.66
C ARG A 36 -10.98 16.36 -4.88
N ILE A 37 -10.82 15.72 -6.04
CA ILE A 37 -10.56 16.41 -7.31
C ILE A 37 -11.73 17.35 -7.66
N ARG A 38 -12.99 16.88 -7.52
CA ARG A 38 -14.18 17.73 -7.72
C ARG A 38 -14.25 18.90 -6.74
N ALA A 39 -13.80 18.72 -5.50
CA ALA A 39 -13.80 19.78 -4.48
C ALA A 39 -12.83 20.93 -4.82
N VAL A 40 -11.82 20.68 -5.66
CA VAL A 40 -10.91 21.69 -6.22
C VAL A 40 -11.48 22.33 -7.50
N GLY A 41 -12.68 21.91 -7.93
CA GLY A 41 -13.36 22.43 -9.13
C GLY A 41 -12.92 21.79 -10.44
N LEU A 42 -12.28 20.61 -10.39
CA LEU A 42 -11.83 19.87 -11.56
C LEU A 42 -12.71 18.64 -11.82
N ASP A 43 -12.87 18.27 -13.09
CA ASP A 43 -13.47 16.99 -13.46
C ASP A 43 -12.39 15.88 -13.46
N PRO A 44 -12.57 14.77 -12.71
CA PRO A 44 -11.58 13.71 -12.62
C PRO A 44 -11.27 13.03 -13.96
N GLN A 45 -12.25 12.83 -14.84
CA GLN A 45 -12.03 12.16 -16.12
C GLN A 45 -11.25 13.06 -17.07
N GLN A 46 -11.63 14.34 -17.14
CA GLN A 46 -10.92 15.35 -17.92
C GLN A 46 -9.47 15.51 -17.43
N LEU A 47 -9.25 15.54 -16.12
CA LEU A 47 -7.91 15.63 -15.53
C LEU A 47 -7.02 14.44 -15.95
N VAL A 48 -7.55 13.22 -15.94
CA VAL A 48 -6.82 12.01 -16.37
C VAL A 48 -6.43 12.10 -17.84
N GLU A 49 -7.35 12.50 -18.72
CA GLU A 49 -7.07 12.60 -20.16
C GLU A 49 -6.12 13.76 -20.48
N ASP A 50 -6.28 14.91 -19.84
CA ASP A 50 -5.35 16.03 -19.99
C ASP A 50 -3.95 15.64 -19.50
N ALA A 51 -3.83 14.94 -18.37
CA ALA A 51 -2.55 14.50 -17.84
C ALA A 51 -1.83 13.58 -18.84
N TYR A 52 -2.51 12.58 -19.40
CA TYR A 52 -1.83 11.69 -20.34
C TYR A 52 -1.49 12.36 -21.68
N THR A 53 -2.37 13.22 -22.19
CA THR A 53 -2.15 13.84 -23.50
C THR A 53 -1.16 15.00 -23.47
N ARG A 54 -0.97 15.65 -22.31
CA ARG A 54 -0.15 16.87 -22.19
C ARG A 54 1.18 16.69 -21.48
N LEU A 55 1.34 15.65 -20.65
CA LEU A 55 2.63 15.36 -20.02
C LEU A 55 3.64 14.80 -21.03
N GLU A 56 4.93 15.09 -20.82
CA GLU A 56 6.00 14.58 -21.67
C GLU A 56 6.32 13.11 -21.33
N ILE A 57 5.54 12.21 -21.93
CA ILE A 57 5.73 10.76 -21.82
C ILE A 57 6.78 10.31 -22.83
N ARG A 58 7.95 9.90 -22.34
CA ARG A 58 9.05 9.41 -23.18
C ARG A 58 9.93 8.42 -22.43
N GLU A 59 10.84 7.79 -23.15
CA GLU A 59 11.90 7.03 -22.52
C GLU A 59 12.89 7.96 -21.81
N ARG A 60 13.27 7.61 -20.58
CA ARG A 60 14.30 8.29 -19.80
C ARG A 60 15.33 7.28 -19.29
N TRP A 61 16.55 7.77 -19.07
CA TRP A 61 17.67 6.97 -18.57
C TRP A 61 18.10 7.49 -17.20
N TYR A 62 18.32 6.57 -16.26
CA TYR A 62 18.87 6.90 -14.94
C TYR A 62 19.77 5.77 -14.45
N PHE A 63 21.00 6.11 -14.05
CA PHE A 63 22.04 5.15 -13.66
C PHE A 63 22.15 3.93 -14.60
N PHE A 64 22.23 4.19 -15.92
CA PHE A 64 22.32 3.16 -16.96
C PHE A 64 21.12 2.22 -17.06
N VAL A 65 20.01 2.53 -16.37
CA VAL A 65 18.73 1.84 -16.47
C VAL A 65 17.79 2.66 -17.34
N ARG A 66 17.11 1.96 -18.25
CA ARG A 66 16.17 2.54 -19.20
C ARG A 66 14.75 2.42 -18.64
N PHE A 67 14.06 3.55 -18.54
CA PHE A 67 12.66 3.66 -18.13
C PHE A 67 11.84 4.13 -19.34
N PRO A 68 11.22 3.22 -20.10
CA PRO A 68 10.39 3.61 -21.24
C PRO A 68 9.17 4.40 -20.76
N ARG A 69 8.52 5.18 -21.64
CA ARG A 69 7.16 5.74 -21.46
C ARG A 69 6.86 6.31 -20.05
N CYS A 70 7.79 7.04 -19.46
CA CYS A 70 7.59 7.68 -18.16
C CYS A 70 7.44 9.19 -18.32
N PHE A 71 6.99 9.86 -17.27
CA PHE A 71 6.99 11.32 -17.10
C PHE A 71 7.67 11.68 -15.77
N VAL A 72 8.05 12.94 -15.57
CA VAL A 72 8.73 13.40 -14.34
C VAL A 72 7.74 14.07 -13.40
N GLY A 73 7.83 13.77 -12.09
CA GLY A 73 6.97 14.34 -11.06
C GLY A 73 6.97 15.87 -11.04
N SER A 74 8.14 16.48 -11.03
CA SER A 74 8.29 17.95 -11.04
C SER A 74 7.77 18.61 -12.32
N GLU A 75 7.93 17.97 -13.47
CA GLU A 75 7.34 18.43 -14.74
C GLU A 75 5.81 18.36 -14.68
N ALA A 76 5.24 17.32 -14.07
CA ALA A 76 3.81 17.17 -13.90
C ALA A 76 3.22 18.18 -12.91
N VAL A 77 3.91 18.49 -11.81
CA VAL A 77 3.51 19.57 -10.89
C VAL A 77 3.54 20.92 -11.58
N LEU A 78 4.61 21.20 -12.35
CA LEU A 78 4.69 22.44 -13.12
C LEU A 78 3.58 22.56 -14.17
N TRP A 79 3.22 21.45 -14.81
CA TRP A 79 2.09 21.42 -15.74
C TRP A 79 0.76 21.68 -15.03
N LEU A 80 0.46 20.97 -13.94
CA LEU A 80 -0.77 21.13 -13.15
C LEU A 80 -0.96 22.58 -12.68
N THR A 81 0.10 23.17 -12.11
CA THR A 81 0.08 24.55 -11.60
C THR A 81 -0.17 25.57 -12.72
N ARG A 82 0.43 25.40 -13.91
CA ARG A 82 0.24 26.32 -15.03
C ARG A 82 -1.08 26.12 -15.77
N HIS A 83 -1.51 24.88 -15.95
CA HIS A 83 -2.67 24.57 -16.77
C HIS A 83 -3.98 24.84 -16.02
N TYR A 84 -4.04 24.48 -14.74
CA TYR A 84 -5.23 24.69 -13.90
C TYR A 84 -5.13 25.89 -12.96
N SER A 85 -4.03 26.65 -13.00
CA SER A 85 -3.79 27.81 -12.12
C SER A 85 -3.92 27.48 -10.62
N ILE A 86 -3.52 26.25 -10.24
CA ILE A 86 -3.58 25.77 -8.86
C ILE A 86 -2.22 25.91 -8.15
N PRO A 87 -2.20 26.08 -6.82
CA PRO A 87 -0.96 26.07 -6.05
C PRO A 87 -0.23 24.72 -6.14
N LYS A 88 1.10 24.76 -5.96
CA LYS A 88 1.96 23.57 -6.00
C LYS A 88 1.51 22.49 -5.00
N GLU A 89 1.08 22.89 -3.81
CA GLU A 89 0.62 21.98 -2.75
C GLU A 89 -0.63 21.21 -3.19
N ILE A 90 -1.54 21.89 -3.89
CA ILE A 90 -2.75 21.28 -4.45
C ILE A 90 -2.40 20.38 -5.64
N ALA A 91 -1.44 20.76 -6.49
CA ALA A 91 -0.97 19.92 -7.58
C ALA A 91 -0.35 18.60 -7.09
N VAL A 92 0.44 18.63 -6.01
CA VAL A 92 0.99 17.42 -5.38
C VAL A 92 -0.13 16.56 -4.80
N MET A 93 -1.11 17.18 -4.13
CA MET A 93 -2.29 16.46 -3.61
C MET A 93 -3.08 15.77 -4.74
N LEU A 94 -3.40 16.48 -5.82
CA LEU A 94 -4.12 15.90 -6.97
C LEU A 94 -3.34 14.76 -7.63
N GLY A 95 -2.01 14.87 -7.74
CA GLY A 95 -1.23 13.76 -8.27
C GLY A 95 -1.26 12.53 -7.37
N ASN A 96 -1.35 12.69 -6.06
CA ASN A 96 -1.58 11.58 -5.13
C ASN A 96 -3.01 11.02 -5.24
N ASP A 97 -4.01 11.87 -5.44
CA ASP A 97 -5.39 11.43 -5.74
C ASP A 97 -5.43 10.57 -7.02
N LEU A 98 -4.65 10.95 -8.06
CA LEU A 98 -4.53 10.19 -9.31
C LEU A 98 -3.78 8.85 -9.13
N ILE A 99 -2.79 8.78 -8.22
CA ILE A 99 -2.17 7.51 -7.83
C ILE A 99 -3.19 6.61 -7.11
N GLU A 100 -3.94 7.15 -6.15
CA GLU A 100 -4.97 6.40 -5.41
C GLU A 100 -6.07 5.87 -6.35
N MET A 101 -6.42 6.65 -7.38
CA MET A 101 -7.32 6.24 -8.46
C MET A 101 -6.69 5.26 -9.46
N SER A 102 -5.45 4.82 -9.25
CA SER A 102 -4.71 3.91 -10.14
C SER A 102 -4.59 4.43 -11.58
N VAL A 103 -4.32 5.73 -11.76
CA VAL A 103 -4.12 6.35 -13.08
C VAL A 103 -2.68 6.18 -13.56
N PHE A 104 -1.74 6.47 -12.67
CA PHE A 104 -0.30 6.27 -12.87
C PHE A 104 0.35 5.88 -11.54
N HIS A 105 1.60 5.46 -11.59
CA HIS A 105 2.41 5.07 -10.44
C HIS A 105 3.85 5.52 -10.63
N HIS A 106 4.65 5.54 -9.56
CA HIS A 106 6.09 5.75 -9.67
C HIS A 106 6.72 4.52 -10.34
N VAL A 107 7.67 4.66 -11.27
CA VAL A 107 8.18 3.52 -12.08
C VAL A 107 8.90 2.40 -11.30
N LEU A 108 9.16 2.61 -10.01
CA LEU A 108 9.67 1.60 -9.08
C LEU A 108 8.73 1.38 -7.89
N ASP A 109 7.53 1.98 -7.92
CA ASP A 109 6.50 1.97 -6.87
C ASP A 109 6.95 2.42 -5.46
N ASN A 110 8.16 2.96 -5.36
CA ASN A 110 8.74 3.39 -4.09
C ASN A 110 8.20 4.71 -3.52
N TRP A 111 7.42 5.47 -4.29
CA TRP A 111 7.06 6.83 -3.91
C TRP A 111 5.66 7.21 -4.35
N ASP A 112 4.94 7.84 -3.43
CA ASP A 112 3.84 8.76 -3.69
C ASP A 112 4.23 9.84 -4.72
N PHE A 113 3.24 10.58 -5.21
CA PHE A 113 3.47 11.66 -6.15
C PHE A 113 4.19 12.82 -5.46
N ARG A 114 5.33 13.26 -6.03
CA ARG A 114 6.18 14.32 -5.48
C ARG A 114 6.63 15.29 -6.56
N ASP A 115 6.78 16.56 -6.17
CA ASP A 115 7.46 17.58 -6.98
C ASP A 115 8.98 17.39 -6.92
N ASP A 116 9.47 16.35 -7.60
CA ASP A 116 10.88 16.00 -7.66
C ASP A 116 11.22 15.35 -9.02
N TYR A 117 12.51 15.10 -9.28
CA TYR A 117 12.99 14.38 -10.45
C TYR A 117 12.81 12.86 -10.30
N LEU A 118 11.57 12.45 -10.07
CA LEU A 118 11.14 11.05 -9.98
C LEU A 118 10.33 10.68 -11.21
N PHE A 119 10.42 9.41 -11.62
CA PHE A 119 9.77 8.93 -12.84
C PHE A 119 8.46 8.24 -12.50
N TYR A 120 7.40 8.58 -13.22
CA TYR A 120 6.08 7.99 -13.09
C TYR A 120 5.61 7.44 -14.43
N ARG A 121 4.74 6.43 -14.42
CA ARG A 121 4.19 5.81 -15.62
C ARG A 121 2.70 5.60 -15.46
N PHE A 122 1.94 5.92 -16.51
CA PHE A 122 0.54 5.58 -16.57
C PHE A 122 0.35 4.07 -16.66
N TYR A 123 -0.62 3.53 -15.93
CA TYR A 123 -0.95 2.11 -16.02
C TYR A 123 -1.37 1.70 -17.44
N ARG A 124 -1.93 2.64 -18.23
CA ARG A 124 -2.26 2.39 -19.65
C ARG A 124 -1.04 2.21 -20.57
N ASP A 125 0.13 2.66 -20.12
CA ASP A 125 1.43 2.55 -20.81
C ASP A 125 2.30 1.39 -20.30
N GLU A 126 1.79 0.56 -19.38
CA GLU A 126 2.49 -0.62 -18.83
C GLU A 126 2.75 -1.75 -19.86
N LYS A 127 2.63 -1.47 -21.16
CA LYS A 127 2.73 -2.47 -22.25
C LYS A 127 4.14 -3.02 -22.52
N ASN A 128 5.07 -2.87 -21.58
CA ASN A 128 6.34 -3.60 -21.59
C ASN A 128 6.45 -4.65 -20.47
N SER A 129 5.44 -4.80 -19.62
CA SER A 129 5.28 -6.02 -18.85
C SER A 129 4.81 -7.14 -19.78
N VAL A 130 5.33 -8.35 -19.61
CA VAL A 130 4.79 -9.50 -20.33
C VAL A 130 3.30 -9.57 -19.96
N GLY A 131 2.43 -9.34 -20.94
CA GLY A 131 0.99 -9.25 -20.70
C GLY A 131 0.53 -10.49 -19.94
N ALA A 132 -0.39 -10.28 -18.98
CA ALA A 132 -0.89 -11.35 -18.13
C ALA A 132 -1.20 -12.59 -18.99
N PRO A 133 -0.62 -13.76 -18.66
CA PRO A 133 -0.64 -14.92 -19.55
C PRO A 133 -2.06 -15.42 -19.82
N TYR A 134 -3.00 -15.06 -18.96
CA TYR A 134 -4.43 -15.38 -19.05
C TYR A 134 -5.28 -14.14 -18.73
N THR A 135 -6.51 -14.10 -19.26
CA THR A 135 -7.56 -13.25 -18.65
C THR A 135 -7.94 -13.78 -17.27
N ARG A 136 -8.63 -12.98 -16.45
CA ARG A 136 -9.09 -13.42 -15.12
C ARG A 136 -9.94 -14.69 -15.20
N GLU A 137 -10.86 -14.75 -16.16
CA GLU A 137 -11.75 -15.90 -16.37
C GLU A 137 -10.96 -17.14 -16.76
N GLN A 138 -9.97 -16.98 -17.64
CA GLN A 138 -9.07 -18.06 -18.05
C GLN A 138 -8.20 -18.55 -16.89
N ALA A 139 -7.69 -17.65 -16.05
CA ALA A 139 -6.91 -18.00 -14.87
C ALA A 139 -7.74 -18.78 -13.84
N LEU A 140 -8.99 -18.35 -13.58
CA LEU A 140 -9.92 -19.10 -12.72
C LEU A 140 -10.26 -20.47 -13.31
N ALA A 141 -10.44 -20.56 -14.63
CA ALA A 141 -10.66 -21.84 -15.32
C ALA A 141 -9.46 -22.79 -15.18
N VAL A 142 -8.22 -22.27 -15.24
CA VAL A 142 -7.00 -23.05 -14.98
C VAL A 142 -6.99 -23.60 -13.56
N LEU A 143 -7.30 -22.77 -12.54
CA LEU A 143 -7.40 -23.24 -11.15
C LEU A 143 -8.43 -24.37 -10.99
N MET A 144 -9.60 -24.22 -11.62
CA MET A 144 -10.65 -25.23 -11.61
C MET A 144 -10.20 -26.55 -12.28
N GLN A 145 -9.56 -26.46 -13.45
CA GLN A 145 -9.04 -27.63 -14.18
C GLN A 145 -7.94 -28.35 -13.39
N LEU A 146 -7.06 -27.60 -12.74
CA LEU A 146 -5.98 -28.12 -11.90
C LEU A 146 -6.50 -28.62 -10.53
N LYS A 147 -7.80 -28.53 -10.26
CA LYS A 147 -8.44 -28.93 -8.99
C LYS A 147 -7.77 -28.30 -7.77
N VAL A 148 -7.32 -27.06 -7.93
CA VAL A 148 -6.70 -26.29 -6.86
C VAL A 148 -7.82 -25.86 -5.91
N PRO A 149 -7.65 -26.00 -4.58
CA PRO A 149 -8.64 -25.58 -3.59
C PRO A 149 -8.88 -24.06 -3.66
N GLN A 150 -9.82 -23.55 -2.86
CA GLN A 150 -10.15 -22.13 -2.76
C GLN A 150 -8.89 -21.25 -2.78
N LEU A 151 -8.89 -20.26 -3.68
CA LEU A 151 -7.73 -19.40 -3.97
C LEU A 151 -7.13 -18.80 -2.69
N ASP A 152 -7.96 -18.33 -1.77
CA ASP A 152 -7.51 -17.71 -0.51
C ASP A 152 -6.69 -18.67 0.36
N SER A 153 -7.15 -19.92 0.48
CA SER A 153 -6.44 -20.96 1.25
C SER A 153 -5.12 -21.36 0.59
N LEU A 154 -5.09 -21.40 -0.74
CA LEU A 154 -3.87 -21.65 -1.50
C LEU A 154 -2.85 -20.54 -1.27
N VAL A 155 -3.25 -19.27 -1.41
CA VAL A 155 -2.35 -18.12 -1.32
C VAL A 155 -1.69 -18.06 0.06
N VAL A 156 -2.45 -18.28 1.14
CA VAL A 156 -1.91 -18.32 2.51
C VAL A 156 -0.90 -19.46 2.69
N GLN A 157 -1.25 -20.68 2.25
CA GLN A 157 -0.34 -21.83 2.36
C GLN A 157 0.93 -21.63 1.52
N PHE A 158 0.79 -21.01 0.35
CA PHE A 158 1.89 -20.71 -0.54
C PHE A 158 2.83 -19.68 0.09
N TYR A 159 2.30 -18.56 0.57
CA TYR A 159 3.06 -17.50 1.24
C TYR A 159 3.85 -18.03 2.45
N GLN A 160 3.24 -18.90 3.26
CA GLN A 160 3.90 -19.51 4.43
C GLN A 160 5.00 -20.51 4.06
N ALA A 161 4.91 -21.13 2.88
CA ALA A 161 5.79 -22.24 2.52
C ALA A 161 6.98 -21.82 1.64
N VAL A 162 6.88 -20.71 0.91
CA VAL A 162 8.00 -20.18 0.14
C VAL A 162 8.93 -19.34 1.01
N THR A 163 10.22 -19.42 0.74
CA THR A 163 11.21 -18.58 1.43
C THR A 163 11.18 -17.17 0.83
N ILE A 164 10.70 -16.21 1.62
CA ILE A 164 10.69 -14.78 1.26
C ILE A 164 11.86 -14.11 1.97
N GLN A 165 12.80 -13.55 1.21
CA GLN A 165 13.99 -12.91 1.75
C GLN A 165 14.53 -11.83 0.81
N ASP A 166 15.51 -11.08 1.27
CA ASP A 166 16.23 -10.11 0.44
C ASP A 166 17.31 -10.81 -0.39
N HIS A 167 17.34 -10.54 -1.69
CA HIS A 167 18.32 -11.11 -2.62
C HIS A 167 19.20 -10.01 -3.20
N ARG A 168 20.51 -10.15 -3.08
CA ARG A 168 21.48 -9.22 -3.68
C ARG A 168 22.08 -9.83 -4.93
N VAL A 169 21.88 -9.19 -6.08
CA VAL A 169 22.50 -9.59 -7.35
C VAL A 169 23.32 -8.43 -7.89
N GLY A 170 24.64 -8.60 -7.87
CA GLY A 170 25.58 -7.51 -8.14
C GLY A 170 25.36 -6.34 -7.17
N LEU A 171 25.11 -5.16 -7.73
CA LEU A 171 24.83 -3.94 -6.95
C LEU A 171 23.35 -3.76 -6.57
N ARG A 172 22.44 -4.59 -7.10
CA ARG A 172 21.00 -4.46 -6.88
C ARG A 172 20.55 -5.32 -5.70
N LEU A 173 19.64 -4.77 -4.90
CA LEU A 173 18.98 -5.45 -3.79
C LEU A 173 17.49 -5.62 -4.13
N PHE A 174 17.06 -6.86 -4.24
CA PHE A 174 15.66 -7.25 -4.47
C PHE A 174 15.07 -7.68 -3.14
N ARG A 175 14.28 -6.79 -2.53
CA ARG A 175 13.74 -7.01 -1.19
C ARG A 175 12.54 -7.93 -1.19
N ARG A 176 12.42 -8.75 -0.14
CA ARG A 176 11.27 -9.62 0.13
C ARG A 176 10.81 -10.39 -1.10
N CYS A 177 11.73 -11.06 -1.78
CA CYS A 177 11.42 -11.87 -2.95
C CYS A 177 11.46 -13.36 -2.63
N PHE A 178 10.69 -14.12 -3.38
CA PHE A 178 10.82 -15.57 -3.47
C PHE A 178 11.36 -15.97 -4.85
N VAL A 179 11.92 -17.18 -4.95
CA VAL A 179 12.50 -17.71 -6.18
C VAL A 179 11.47 -18.56 -6.92
N GLY A 180 11.34 -18.37 -8.25
CA GLY A 180 10.38 -19.07 -9.09
C GLY A 180 10.52 -20.59 -9.03
N LYS A 181 11.76 -21.10 -9.00
CA LYS A 181 12.07 -22.52 -8.81
C LYS A 181 11.54 -23.08 -7.48
N ASP A 182 11.68 -22.33 -6.39
CA ASP A 182 11.18 -22.77 -5.08
C ASP A 182 9.65 -22.82 -5.06
N ALA A 183 9.01 -21.80 -5.67
CA ALA A 183 7.57 -21.79 -5.85
C ALA A 183 7.09 -22.96 -6.72
N ALA A 184 7.75 -23.23 -7.85
CA ALA A 184 7.43 -24.35 -8.73
C ALA A 184 7.63 -25.70 -8.00
N CYS A 185 8.72 -25.87 -7.25
CA CYS A 185 8.93 -27.03 -6.41
C CYS A 185 7.81 -27.22 -5.39
N TRP A 186 7.34 -26.15 -4.76
CA TRP A 186 6.23 -26.21 -3.81
C TRP A 186 4.92 -26.61 -4.48
N PHE A 187 4.54 -25.96 -5.60
CA PHE A 187 3.32 -26.33 -6.36
C PHE A 187 3.30 -27.82 -6.73
N ARG A 188 4.44 -28.32 -7.22
CA ARG A 188 4.60 -29.72 -7.60
C ARG A 188 4.45 -30.66 -6.43
N ARG A 189 5.06 -30.37 -5.28
CA ARG A 189 4.93 -31.22 -4.08
C ARG A 189 3.52 -31.17 -3.48
N ARG A 190 2.91 -29.98 -3.43
CA ARG A 190 1.62 -29.77 -2.77
C ARG A 190 0.45 -30.40 -3.53
N PHE A 191 0.51 -30.44 -4.86
CA PHE A 191 -0.56 -30.92 -5.72
C PHE A 191 -0.18 -32.12 -6.60
N ASN A 192 1.03 -32.65 -6.44
CA ASN A 192 1.60 -33.71 -7.29
C ASN A 192 1.59 -33.32 -8.79
N PHE A 193 1.91 -32.06 -9.09
CA PHE A 193 1.88 -31.53 -10.44
C PHE A 193 3.15 -31.84 -11.25
N GLU A 194 2.95 -31.98 -12.55
CA GLU A 194 4.02 -31.89 -13.54
C GLU A 194 4.56 -30.46 -13.64
N ARG A 195 5.74 -30.29 -14.25
CA ARG A 195 6.36 -28.97 -14.42
C ARG A 195 5.46 -28.00 -15.17
N SER A 196 4.82 -28.46 -16.25
CA SER A 196 3.89 -27.67 -17.07
C SER A 196 2.69 -27.17 -16.26
N GLN A 197 2.13 -28.02 -15.39
CA GLN A 197 0.99 -27.68 -14.52
C GLN A 197 1.37 -26.66 -13.45
N ALA A 198 2.56 -26.78 -12.85
CA ALA A 198 3.07 -25.79 -11.90
C ALA A 198 3.31 -24.42 -12.55
N ILE A 199 3.83 -24.42 -13.78
CA ILE A 199 4.00 -23.18 -14.56
C ILE A 199 2.64 -22.56 -14.89
N ALA A 200 1.67 -23.36 -15.34
CA ALA A 200 0.31 -22.90 -15.62
C ALA A 200 -0.36 -22.31 -14.36
N LEU A 201 -0.18 -22.95 -13.20
CA LEU A 201 -0.66 -22.43 -11.92
C LEU A 201 -0.02 -21.08 -11.59
N GLY A 202 1.32 -20.97 -11.64
CA GLY A 202 2.00 -19.71 -11.34
C GLY A 202 1.57 -18.58 -12.29
N ASN A 203 1.38 -18.87 -13.58
CA ASN A 203 0.86 -17.92 -14.56
C ASN A 203 -0.59 -17.50 -14.26
N ALA A 204 -1.44 -18.43 -13.81
CA ALA A 204 -2.78 -18.09 -13.34
C ALA A 204 -2.72 -17.18 -12.11
N LEU A 205 -1.82 -17.42 -11.16
CA LEU A 205 -1.66 -16.59 -9.95
C LEU A 205 -1.13 -15.18 -10.27
N ILE A 206 -0.21 -15.03 -11.23
CA ILE A 206 0.20 -13.72 -11.75
C ILE A 206 -1.00 -13.00 -12.38
N SER A 207 -1.76 -13.69 -13.23
CA SER A 207 -2.95 -13.13 -13.90
C SER A 207 -4.05 -12.74 -12.90
N LEU A 208 -4.08 -13.38 -11.73
CA LEU A 208 -4.98 -13.08 -10.62
C LEU A 208 -4.42 -12.05 -9.63
N ARG A 209 -3.25 -11.47 -9.91
CA ARG A 209 -2.59 -10.44 -9.09
C ARG A 209 -2.21 -10.92 -7.68
N VAL A 210 -1.80 -12.18 -7.53
CA VAL A 210 -1.28 -12.71 -6.25
C VAL A 210 0.18 -12.28 -6.03
N PHE A 211 0.99 -12.40 -7.08
CA PHE A 211 2.40 -11.99 -7.09
C PHE A 211 2.79 -11.58 -8.50
N HIS A 212 3.99 -11.02 -8.65
CA HIS A 212 4.54 -10.65 -9.96
C HIS A 212 6.04 -10.86 -10.01
N HIS A 213 6.57 -10.83 -11.23
CA HIS A 213 8.00 -10.84 -11.46
C HIS A 213 8.58 -9.50 -11.00
N VAL A 214 9.69 -9.50 -10.25
CA VAL A 214 10.20 -8.27 -9.60
C VAL A 214 10.59 -7.15 -10.57
N LEU A 215 10.87 -7.50 -11.83
CA LEU A 215 11.12 -6.53 -12.91
C LEU A 215 9.98 -6.46 -13.95
N ASP A 216 8.88 -7.17 -13.69
CA ASP A 216 7.73 -7.36 -14.59
C ASP A 216 8.07 -7.80 -16.03
N SER A 217 9.27 -8.34 -16.21
CA SER A 217 9.84 -8.68 -17.52
C SER A 217 9.51 -10.09 -18.00
N ALA A 218 8.84 -10.90 -17.18
CA ALA A 218 8.58 -12.31 -17.49
C ALA A 218 7.27 -12.79 -16.84
N ASN A 219 6.68 -13.79 -17.48
CA ASN A 219 5.65 -14.64 -16.89
C ASN A 219 6.27 -15.57 -15.85
N PHE A 220 5.45 -16.38 -15.18
CA PHE A 220 5.96 -17.32 -14.18
C PHE A 220 6.82 -18.40 -14.83
N GLU A 221 8.01 -18.58 -14.29
CA GLU A 221 9.02 -19.51 -14.75
C GLU A 221 9.59 -20.33 -13.58
N ASP A 222 9.75 -21.64 -13.81
CA ASP A 222 10.50 -22.54 -12.95
C ASP A 222 12.00 -22.37 -13.21
N GLY A 223 12.59 -21.38 -12.52
CA GLY A 223 13.99 -20.98 -12.65
C GLY A 223 14.45 -20.04 -11.52
N GLU A 224 15.73 -19.64 -11.57
CA GLU A 224 16.39 -18.73 -10.61
C GLU A 224 15.98 -17.27 -10.88
N VAL A 225 14.67 -17.02 -10.82
CA VAL A 225 14.04 -15.74 -11.15
C VAL A 225 13.26 -15.26 -9.93
N PHE A 226 13.28 -13.95 -9.67
CA PHE A 226 12.67 -13.39 -8.46
C PHE A 226 11.25 -12.90 -8.72
N TYR A 227 10.37 -13.23 -7.78
CA TYR A 227 8.99 -12.79 -7.72
C TYR A 227 8.70 -12.15 -6.37
N ARG A 228 7.73 -11.25 -6.33
CA ARG A 228 7.24 -10.61 -5.10
C ARG A 228 5.73 -10.68 -5.03
N PHE A 229 5.21 -10.97 -3.84
CA PHE A 229 3.78 -10.86 -3.58
C PHE A 229 3.36 -9.39 -3.61
N TYR A 230 2.17 -9.10 -4.13
CA TYR A 230 1.66 -7.72 -4.07
C TYR A 230 1.47 -7.24 -2.63
N ASP A 231 1.23 -8.15 -1.68
CA ASP A 231 1.16 -7.83 -0.26
C ASP A 231 2.53 -7.39 0.33
N ASP A 232 3.64 -7.75 -0.34
CA ASP A 232 5.00 -7.36 0.05
C ASP A 232 5.52 -6.12 -0.71
N GLU A 233 4.79 -5.61 -1.72
CA GLU A 233 5.14 -4.39 -2.47
C GLU A 233 5.17 -3.14 -1.58
N TYR A 234 4.37 -3.12 -0.50
CA TYR A 234 4.24 -1.96 0.40
C TYR A 234 5.23 -1.96 1.58
N SER A 235 6.31 -2.75 1.53
CA SER A 235 7.29 -2.83 2.62
C SER A 235 8.35 -1.71 2.59
N THR A 236 8.28 -0.70 1.71
CA THR A 236 9.31 0.34 1.61
C THR A 236 8.82 1.78 1.59
N ASP A 237 7.81 2.12 2.38
CA ASP A 237 7.76 3.47 2.94
C ASP A 237 8.62 3.51 4.20
N VAL A 238 9.87 3.99 4.07
CA VAL A 238 10.60 4.46 5.26
C VAL A 238 10.06 5.84 5.63
N LEU A 239 8.83 5.90 6.13
CA LEU A 239 8.55 6.83 7.20
C LEU A 239 9.48 6.43 8.35
N THR A 240 10.17 7.39 8.96
CA THR A 240 10.96 7.03 10.14
C THR A 240 9.99 6.45 11.19
N PRO A 241 10.41 5.48 12.01
CA PRO A 241 9.55 4.94 13.06
C PRO A 241 8.85 6.06 13.84
N GLN A 242 9.56 7.14 14.17
CA GLN A 242 9.03 8.34 14.82
C GLN A 242 7.89 9.07 14.07
N GLN A 243 7.89 9.07 12.73
CA GLN A 243 6.82 9.67 11.90
C GLN A 243 5.58 8.77 11.84
N VAL A 244 5.79 7.45 11.72
CA VAL A 244 4.73 6.44 11.84
C VAL A 244 4.08 6.51 13.22
N TYR A 245 4.91 6.52 14.28
CA TYR A 245 4.49 6.57 15.67
C TYR A 245 3.76 7.86 16.01
N ARG A 246 4.23 9.02 15.52
CA ARG A 246 3.55 10.31 15.71
C ARG A 246 2.18 10.33 15.03
N ARG A 247 2.09 9.82 13.80
CA ARG A 247 0.84 9.80 13.03
C ARG A 247 -0.18 8.83 13.65
N ALA A 248 0.23 7.61 13.99
CA ALA A 248 -0.61 6.63 14.67
C ALA A 248 -1.11 7.15 16.03
N TRP A 249 -0.25 7.81 16.81
CA TRP A 249 -0.62 8.38 18.10
C TRP A 249 -1.59 9.56 17.97
N GLN A 250 -1.36 10.46 17.02
CA GLN A 250 -2.28 11.56 16.71
C GLN A 250 -3.66 11.04 16.27
N THR A 251 -3.71 9.92 15.55
CA THR A 251 -4.98 9.29 15.16
C THR A 251 -5.72 8.69 16.35
N ILE A 252 -5.03 8.01 17.26
CA ILE A 252 -5.62 7.50 18.51
C ILE A 252 -6.23 8.66 19.32
N GLN A 253 -5.49 9.75 19.49
CA GLN A 253 -5.96 10.94 20.21
C GLN A 253 -7.16 11.62 19.54
N SER A 254 -7.20 11.65 18.20
CA SER A 254 -8.32 12.22 17.44
C SER A 254 -9.66 11.50 17.67
N TYR A 255 -9.60 10.23 18.13
CA TYR A 255 -10.75 9.42 18.51
C TYR A 255 -11.20 9.59 19.96
N GLY A 256 -10.62 10.56 20.68
CA GLY A 256 -10.94 10.81 22.08
C GLY A 256 -10.31 9.81 23.05
N ILE A 257 -9.34 9.03 22.59
CA ILE A 257 -8.59 8.08 23.42
C ILE A 257 -7.41 8.82 24.04
N ALA A 258 -7.46 9.01 25.36
CA ALA A 258 -6.53 9.88 26.08
C ALA A 258 -5.10 9.29 26.17
N ASP A 259 -5.00 7.97 26.31
CA ASP A 259 -3.75 7.25 26.55
C ASP A 259 -3.79 5.80 25.98
N ILE A 260 -2.63 5.15 25.90
CA ILE A 260 -2.47 3.78 25.34
C ILE A 260 -3.21 2.74 26.20
N ASP A 261 -3.30 2.94 27.51
CA ASP A 261 -4.01 2.02 28.41
C ASP A 261 -5.51 2.01 28.12
N THR A 262 -6.08 3.18 27.88
CA THR A 262 -7.47 3.36 27.47
C THR A 262 -7.73 2.70 26.11
N PHE A 263 -6.82 2.84 25.15
CA PHE A 263 -6.89 2.15 23.86
C PHE A 263 -6.93 0.62 24.03
N ILE A 264 -6.00 0.07 24.80
CA ILE A 264 -5.91 -1.38 25.04
C ILE A 264 -7.13 -1.89 25.79
N ALA A 265 -7.63 -1.15 26.79
CA ALA A 265 -8.84 -1.50 27.51
C ALA A 265 -10.07 -1.55 26.59
N GLN A 266 -10.17 -0.62 25.64
CA GLN A 266 -11.22 -0.63 24.62
C GLN A 266 -11.08 -1.83 23.68
N CYS A 267 -9.87 -2.14 23.22
CA CYS A 267 -9.60 -3.32 22.40
C CYS A 267 -10.01 -4.61 23.12
N LYS A 268 -9.65 -4.77 24.41
CA LYS A 268 -9.99 -5.95 25.22
C LYS A 268 -11.50 -6.14 25.40
N ARG A 269 -12.29 -5.06 25.38
CA ARG A 269 -13.75 -5.10 25.45
C ARG A 269 -14.43 -5.36 24.11
N ALA A 270 -13.72 -5.16 22.99
CA ALA A 270 -14.28 -5.30 21.66
C ALA A 270 -14.46 -6.80 21.30
N PRO A 271 -15.69 -7.26 21.04
CA PRO A 271 -15.93 -8.67 20.71
C PRO A 271 -15.22 -9.10 19.41
N SER A 272 -15.07 -8.17 18.47
CA SER A 272 -14.41 -8.40 17.17
C SER A 272 -12.92 -8.71 17.28
N LEU A 273 -12.25 -8.37 18.39
CA LEU A 273 -10.86 -8.78 18.62
C LEU A 273 -10.74 -10.30 18.80
N GLY A 274 -11.83 -10.96 19.24
CA GLY A 274 -11.84 -12.40 19.44
C GLY A 274 -10.83 -12.88 20.47
N LEU A 275 -10.68 -12.12 21.57
CA LEU A 275 -9.81 -12.46 22.70
C LEU A 275 -10.31 -13.74 23.39
N LYS A 276 -9.57 -14.83 23.25
CA LYS A 276 -9.95 -16.14 23.81
C LYS A 276 -8.75 -17.06 23.93
N GLU A 277 -8.94 -18.20 24.57
CA GLU A 277 -7.97 -19.29 24.48
C GLU A 277 -7.96 -19.89 23.08
N ARG A 278 -6.75 -20.11 22.53
CA ARG A 278 -6.56 -20.78 21.25
C ARG A 278 -5.50 -21.87 21.40
N VAL A 279 -5.68 -22.97 20.67
CA VAL A 279 -4.75 -24.11 20.67
C VAL A 279 -3.97 -24.12 19.36
N TYR A 280 -2.65 -24.25 19.43
CA TYR A 280 -1.80 -24.42 18.26
C TYR A 280 -0.80 -25.55 18.52
N GLY A 281 -0.87 -26.61 17.70
CA GLY A 281 -0.19 -27.88 17.99
C GLY A 281 -0.74 -28.52 19.27
N SER A 282 0.15 -28.77 20.24
CA SER A 282 -0.18 -29.28 21.58
C SER A 282 -0.13 -28.21 22.68
N VAL A 283 0.05 -26.94 22.31
CA VAL A 283 0.25 -25.83 23.25
C VAL A 283 -1.00 -24.95 23.32
N TYR A 284 -1.40 -24.61 24.55
CA TYR A 284 -2.55 -23.78 24.86
C TYR A 284 -2.12 -22.33 25.07
N TYR A 285 -2.79 -21.41 24.37
CA TYR A 285 -2.55 -19.98 24.49
C TYR A 285 -3.80 -19.27 25.03
N PRO A 286 -3.94 -19.11 26.37
CA PRO A 286 -5.01 -18.30 26.95
C PRO A 286 -4.96 -16.82 26.49
N GLU A 287 -6.09 -16.14 26.53
CA GLU A 287 -6.23 -14.67 26.35
C GLU A 287 -5.46 -14.09 25.14
N CYS A 288 -5.52 -14.76 23.99
CA CYS A 288 -4.83 -14.31 22.77
C CYS A 288 -5.81 -13.92 21.67
N PHE A 289 -5.30 -13.17 20.69
CA PHE A 289 -6.04 -12.74 19.50
C PHE A 289 -5.17 -12.87 18.25
N ALA A 290 -5.79 -12.92 17.07
CA ALA A 290 -5.03 -12.92 15.81
C ALA A 290 -4.68 -11.49 15.38
N GLY A 291 -3.52 -11.31 14.76
CA GLY A 291 -3.12 -10.04 14.16
C GLY A 291 -4.16 -9.49 13.17
N PHE A 292 -4.75 -10.34 12.35
CA PHE A 292 -5.84 -9.97 11.42
C PHE A 292 -7.09 -9.43 12.13
N ASP A 293 -7.49 -10.03 13.25
CA ASP A 293 -8.65 -9.59 14.05
C ASP A 293 -8.38 -8.19 14.62
N ALA A 294 -7.15 -7.98 15.13
CA ALA A 294 -6.70 -6.69 15.65
C ALA A 294 -6.60 -5.62 14.54
N VAL A 295 -6.00 -5.94 13.39
CA VAL A 295 -5.91 -5.01 12.25
C VAL A 295 -7.29 -4.58 11.78
N SER A 296 -8.23 -5.52 11.68
CA SER A 296 -9.61 -5.22 11.28
C SER A 296 -10.30 -4.32 12.30
N LEU A 297 -10.21 -4.66 13.60
CA LEU A 297 -10.74 -3.79 14.67
C LEU A 297 -10.12 -2.39 14.64
N TRP A 298 -8.80 -2.26 14.50
CA TRP A 298 -8.13 -0.97 14.56
C TRP A 298 -8.38 -0.13 13.32
N SER A 299 -8.46 -0.76 12.15
CA SER A 299 -8.84 -0.09 10.90
C SER A 299 -10.24 0.52 11.04
N ASP A 300 -11.20 -0.24 11.56
CA ASP A 300 -12.57 0.23 11.77
C ASP A 300 -12.64 1.30 12.87
N LEU A 301 -11.97 1.07 14.00
CA LEU A 301 -12.02 1.95 15.17
C LEU A 301 -11.35 3.29 14.90
N LEU A 302 -10.20 3.30 14.23
CA LEU A 302 -9.37 4.49 14.04
C LEU A 302 -9.50 5.08 12.63
N GLN A 303 -10.25 4.41 11.74
CA GLN A 303 -10.39 4.75 10.33
C GLN A 303 -9.03 4.87 9.64
N ILE A 304 -8.12 3.95 9.96
CA ILE A 304 -6.78 3.86 9.39
C ILE A 304 -6.72 2.73 8.38
N THR A 305 -5.75 2.81 7.47
CA THR A 305 -5.50 1.72 6.53
C THR A 305 -4.95 0.49 7.26
N ARG A 306 -5.10 -0.69 6.66
CA ARG A 306 -4.55 -1.93 7.24
C ARG A 306 -3.02 -1.87 7.45
N PRO A 307 -2.21 -1.31 6.53
CA PRO A 307 -0.77 -1.10 6.78
C PRO A 307 -0.49 -0.16 7.97
N GLU A 308 -1.25 0.93 8.12
CA GLU A 308 -1.13 1.82 9.28
C GLU A 308 -1.49 1.09 10.60
N ALA A 309 -2.47 0.18 10.57
CA ALA A 309 -2.82 -0.66 11.71
C ALA A 309 -1.73 -1.69 12.04
N VAL A 310 -1.07 -2.27 11.04
CA VAL A 310 0.12 -3.14 11.24
C VAL A 310 1.26 -2.34 11.87
N ALA A 311 1.48 -1.12 11.42
CA ALA A 311 2.49 -0.24 11.96
C ALA A 311 2.19 0.15 13.42
N LEU A 312 0.92 0.41 13.76
CA LEU A 312 0.46 0.60 15.12
C LEU A 312 0.69 -0.65 16.00
N GLY A 313 0.43 -1.84 15.49
CA GLY A 313 0.68 -3.07 16.24
C GLY A 313 2.15 -3.31 16.53
N ASN A 314 3.04 -3.02 15.57
CA ASN A 314 4.48 -3.08 15.78
C ASN A 314 4.95 -2.03 16.80
N TYR A 315 4.34 -0.84 16.80
CA TYR A 315 4.60 0.16 17.84
C TYR A 315 4.20 -0.32 19.24
N LEU A 316 3.03 -0.95 19.39
CA LEU A 316 2.62 -1.54 20.66
C LEU A 316 3.55 -2.68 21.09
N LEU A 317 4.12 -3.41 20.12
CA LEU A 317 5.13 -4.43 20.37
C LEU A 317 6.43 -3.82 20.89
N ASP A 318 6.94 -2.75 20.24
CA ASP A 318 8.16 -2.03 20.65
C ASP A 318 8.03 -1.39 22.04
N LEU A 319 6.84 -0.90 22.38
CA LEU A 319 6.54 -0.39 23.73
C LEU A 319 6.37 -1.49 24.78
N GLY A 320 6.47 -2.76 24.40
CA GLY A 320 6.23 -3.89 25.28
C GLY A 320 4.79 -3.99 25.77
N ARG A 321 3.83 -3.40 25.05
CA ARG A 321 2.38 -3.41 25.37
C ARG A 321 1.65 -4.56 24.70
N LEU A 322 2.28 -5.18 23.70
CA LEU A 322 1.84 -6.37 23.02
C LEU A 322 3.06 -7.27 22.73
N TYR A 323 2.87 -8.58 22.66
CA TYR A 323 3.88 -9.52 22.20
C TYR A 323 3.27 -10.65 21.38
N HIS A 324 4.05 -11.18 20.44
CA HIS A 324 3.74 -12.46 19.78
C HIS A 324 3.88 -13.59 20.79
N VAL A 325 2.94 -14.55 20.84
CA VAL A 325 2.90 -15.59 21.89
C VAL A 325 4.18 -16.45 21.97
N GLU A 326 4.90 -16.63 20.86
CA GLU A 326 6.20 -17.33 20.84
C GLU A 326 7.41 -16.38 20.83
N GLY A 327 7.19 -15.06 20.77
CA GLY A 327 8.25 -14.04 20.77
C GLY A 327 9.12 -13.96 19.50
N ARG A 328 8.73 -14.65 18.40
CA ARG A 328 9.56 -14.79 17.19
C ARG A 328 9.26 -13.79 16.09
N TRP A 329 8.12 -13.12 16.14
CA TRP A 329 7.61 -12.34 15.02
C TRP A 329 7.20 -10.94 15.48
N GLY A 330 7.44 -9.96 14.60
CA GLY A 330 6.78 -8.65 14.69
C GLY A 330 5.27 -8.78 14.46
N PHE A 331 4.53 -7.71 14.71
CA PHE A 331 3.10 -7.68 14.49
C PHE A 331 2.79 -7.68 12.98
N GLN A 332 1.85 -8.52 12.58
CA GLN A 332 1.47 -8.73 11.18
C GLN A 332 -0.05 -8.85 11.05
N ASP A 333 -0.57 -8.40 9.92
CA ASP A 333 -1.96 -8.64 9.50
C ASP A 333 -2.16 -10.09 9.07
N ALA A 334 -2.09 -11.00 10.05
CA ALA A 334 -2.10 -12.43 9.82
C ALA A 334 -2.75 -13.15 10.99
N TYR A 335 -2.97 -14.46 10.85
CA TYR A 335 -3.48 -15.32 11.91
C TYR A 335 -2.46 -15.65 13.02
N LEU A 336 -1.32 -14.96 13.05
CA LEU A 336 -0.36 -15.04 14.14
C LEU A 336 -1.00 -14.58 15.45
N LEU A 337 -0.65 -15.24 16.55
CA LEU A 337 -1.28 -15.02 17.85
C LEU A 337 -0.47 -14.02 18.67
N TYR A 338 -1.18 -13.04 19.21
CA TYR A 338 -0.62 -11.99 20.04
C TYR A 338 -1.38 -11.89 21.37
N ARG A 339 -0.72 -11.29 22.34
CA ARG A 339 -1.29 -10.93 23.64
C ARG A 339 -0.94 -9.51 23.99
N PHE A 340 -1.84 -8.84 24.69
CA PHE A 340 -1.48 -7.63 25.40
C PHE A 340 -0.68 -7.98 26.64
N THR A 341 0.36 -7.22 26.92
CA THR A 341 1.16 -7.36 28.13
C THR A 341 0.33 -6.93 29.34
N SER A 342 0.38 -7.70 30.43
CA SER A 342 -0.31 -7.34 31.67
C SER A 342 0.45 -6.22 32.41
N PRO A 343 -0.22 -5.40 33.24
CA PRO A 343 0.45 -4.39 34.06
C PRO A 343 1.60 -4.98 34.90
N GLU A 344 1.41 -6.16 35.49
CA GLU A 344 2.43 -6.83 36.30
C GLU A 344 3.64 -7.27 35.47
N GLN A 345 3.43 -7.62 34.20
CA GLN A 345 4.50 -7.95 33.26
C GLN A 345 5.27 -6.70 32.82
N ILE A 346 4.59 -5.56 32.66
CA ILE A 346 5.21 -4.26 32.35
C ILE A 346 6.08 -3.80 33.53
N ASP A 347 5.57 -3.91 34.76
CA ASP A 347 6.29 -3.49 35.98
C ASP A 347 7.56 -4.30 36.22
N ARG A 348 7.55 -5.61 35.90
CA ARG A 348 8.74 -6.48 35.97
C ARG A 348 9.83 -6.13 34.96
N VAL A 349 9.46 -5.52 33.83
CA VAL A 349 10.42 -5.06 32.80
C VAL A 349 10.90 -3.64 33.11
N ALA A 350 10.06 -2.83 33.77
CA ALA A 350 10.38 -1.45 34.16
C ALA A 350 11.23 -1.35 35.45
N GLN A 351 11.20 -2.37 36.30
CA GLN A 351 12.14 -2.52 37.40
C GLN A 351 13.42 -3.18 36.87
N PRO A 352 14.58 -2.48 36.78
CA PRO A 352 15.84 -3.18 36.60
C PRO A 352 15.95 -4.17 37.77
N ALA A 353 16.36 -5.40 37.48
CA ALA A 353 16.67 -6.36 38.52
C ALA A 353 17.64 -5.70 39.51
N GLU A 354 17.16 -5.35 40.70
CA GLU A 354 18.04 -5.18 41.84
C GLU A 354 18.56 -6.58 42.15
N ASP A 355 19.82 -6.78 41.72
CA ASP A 355 20.77 -7.86 41.97
C ASP A 355 20.31 -9.11 42.77
N MET A 356 20.67 -10.28 42.19
CA MET A 356 20.89 -11.60 42.82
C MET A 356 19.70 -12.40 43.35
#